data_AF-A0A7M3BXN2-F1
#
_entry.id   AF-A0A7M3BXN2-F1
#
_cell.length_a   1.000
_cell.length_b   1.000
_cell.length_c   1.000
_cell.angle_alpha   90.00
_cell.angle_beta   90.00
_cell.angle_gamma   90.00
#
_symmetry.space_group_name_H-M   'P 1'
#
loop_
_entity.id
_entity.type
_entity.pdbx_description
1 polymer ?
#
loop_
_entity_poly.entity_id
_entity_poly.type
_entity_poly.pdbx_seq_one_letter_code
_entity_poly.pdbx_strand_id
1 'polypeptide(L)'
;MTAEGHTARAADAEILLTRHEQLAAELRTTNGDEFQTLGLIRRYLSETGIEPSLIFPIMQRMGQLRDEMVKRSERQDSKGGALKPTNHVHAMAFLAASATVIHGRKNLAIRQADSYVAKFAKIERVKLTSFRKNVEAGNLSPYQIETYDKFVKAIGDFTAEEFEPEIRRCAQLCGKFLRNLNVSSH
;
A
#
# COMPACT_ATOMS: atom_id res chain seq x y z
N MET A 1 31.37 -17.48 36.24
CA MET A 1 30.46 -17.80 35.12
C MET A 1 29.87 -19.17 35.39
N THR A 2 28.55 -19.29 35.52
CA THR A 2 27.84 -20.52 35.90
C THR A 2 27.45 -21.34 34.67
N ALA A 3 27.24 -22.65 34.84
CA ALA A 3 26.79 -23.56 33.78
C ALA A 3 25.49 -23.10 33.09
N GLU A 4 24.60 -22.42 33.83
CA GLU A 4 23.36 -21.80 33.33
C GLU A 4 23.61 -20.69 32.28
N GLY A 5 24.73 -19.99 32.38
CA GLY A 5 25.13 -18.96 31.40
C GLY A 5 25.65 -19.56 30.08
N HIS A 6 26.10 -20.81 30.09
CA HIS A 6 26.52 -21.51 28.87
C HIS A 6 25.32 -22.11 28.12
N THR A 7 24.33 -22.63 28.83
CA THR A 7 23.11 -23.21 28.23
C THR A 7 22.22 -22.14 27.57
N ALA A 8 22.08 -20.96 28.18
CA ALA A 8 21.33 -19.85 27.59
C ALA A 8 21.96 -19.36 26.27
N ARG A 9 23.29 -19.20 26.24
CA ARG A 9 24.02 -18.78 25.03
C ARG A 9 23.95 -19.80 23.89
N ALA A 10 23.90 -21.10 24.22
CA ALA A 10 23.76 -22.15 23.23
C ALA A 10 22.35 -22.13 22.59
N ALA A 11 21.30 -21.91 23.39
CA ALA A 11 19.94 -21.80 22.89
C ALA A 11 19.76 -20.56 22.00
N ASP A 12 20.32 -19.41 22.38
CA ASP A 12 20.30 -18.20 21.55
C ASP A 12 20.98 -18.41 20.20
N ALA A 13 22.10 -19.12 20.17
CA ALA A 13 22.82 -19.45 18.94
C ALA A 13 22.01 -20.37 18.01
N GLU A 14 21.26 -21.33 18.57
CA GLU A 14 20.41 -22.24 17.79
C GLU A 14 19.21 -21.52 17.15
N ILE A 15 18.61 -20.55 17.87
CA ILE A 15 17.55 -19.68 17.34
C ILE A 15 18.10 -18.84 16.17
N LEU A 16 19.29 -18.26 16.33
CA LEU A 16 19.93 -17.48 15.28
C LEU A 16 20.26 -18.33 14.04
N LEU A 17 20.75 -19.55 14.25
CA LEU A 17 21.02 -20.50 13.17
C LEU A 17 19.74 -20.86 12.40
N THR A 18 18.65 -21.19 13.11
CA THR A 18 17.36 -21.49 12.51
C THR A 18 16.84 -20.32 11.67
N ARG A 19 16.95 -19.09 12.19
CA ARG A 19 16.53 -17.88 11.48
C ARG A 19 17.40 -17.63 10.24
N HIS A 20 18.69 -17.95 10.29
CA HIS A 20 19.60 -17.86 9.17
C HIS A 20 19.25 -18.86 8.06
N GLU A 21 18.96 -20.11 8.41
CA GLU A 21 18.51 -21.13 7.46
C GLU A 21 17.18 -20.73 6.79
N GLN A 22 16.25 -20.17 7.56
CA GLN A 22 15.00 -19.65 7.01
C GLN A 22 15.24 -18.50 6.02
N LEU A 23 16.11 -17.55 6.36
CA LEU A 23 16.46 -16.47 5.42
C LEU A 23 17.04 -17.05 4.13
N ALA A 24 17.94 -18.04 4.21
CA ALA A 24 18.55 -18.65 3.03
C ALA A 24 17.49 -19.33 2.12
N ALA A 25 16.48 -19.97 2.71
CA ALA A 25 15.36 -20.53 1.96
C ALA A 25 14.49 -19.45 1.31
N GLU A 26 14.17 -18.37 2.03
CA GLU A 26 13.38 -17.25 1.52
C GLU A 26 14.12 -16.49 0.40
N LEU A 27 15.44 -16.33 0.49
CA LEU A 27 16.23 -15.67 -0.55
C LEU A 27 16.24 -16.45 -1.88
N ARG A 28 16.07 -17.78 -1.85
CA ARG A 28 15.95 -18.58 -3.08
C ARG A 28 14.66 -18.29 -3.83
N THR A 29 13.61 -17.79 -3.17
CA THR A 29 12.30 -17.56 -3.79
C THR A 29 12.17 -16.15 -4.39
N THR A 30 13.11 -15.23 -4.12
CA THR A 30 13.04 -13.87 -4.65
C THR A 30 13.34 -13.77 -6.14
N ASN A 31 13.92 -14.82 -6.75
CA ASN A 31 14.25 -14.88 -8.18
C ASN A 31 15.06 -13.66 -8.68
N GLY A 32 15.90 -13.08 -7.83
CA GLY A 32 16.71 -11.90 -8.16
C GLY A 32 15.99 -10.56 -8.06
N ASP A 33 14.76 -10.51 -7.54
CA ASP A 33 14.08 -9.26 -7.20
C ASP A 33 14.84 -8.56 -6.05
N GLU A 34 15.48 -7.43 -6.38
CA GLU A 34 16.29 -6.64 -5.44
C GLU A 34 15.44 -6.10 -4.29
N PHE A 35 14.20 -5.67 -4.55
CA PHE A 35 13.32 -5.10 -3.53
C PHE A 35 12.88 -6.16 -2.52
N GLN A 36 12.47 -7.34 -2.99
CA GLN A 36 12.11 -8.46 -2.12
C GLN A 36 13.32 -8.97 -1.33
N THR A 37 14.48 -9.07 -1.98
CA THR A 37 15.74 -9.50 -1.35
C THR A 37 16.14 -8.57 -0.21
N LEU A 38 16.14 -7.26 -0.46
CA LEU A 38 16.42 -6.26 0.58
C LEU A 38 15.37 -6.27 1.70
N GLY A 39 14.10 -6.53 1.37
CA GLY A 39 13.03 -6.68 2.35
C GLY A 39 13.26 -7.83 3.33
N LEU A 40 13.68 -8.99 2.82
CA LEU A 40 14.01 -10.17 3.63
C LEU A 40 15.24 -9.94 4.50
N ILE A 41 16.32 -9.36 3.95
CA ILE A 41 17.53 -9.03 4.69
C ILE A 41 17.23 -8.03 5.81
N ARG A 42 16.47 -6.97 5.51
CA ARG A 42 16.05 -5.97 6.52
C ARG A 42 15.30 -6.62 7.68
N ARG A 43 14.35 -7.52 7.37
CA ARG A 43 13.57 -8.24 8.37
C ARG A 43 14.46 -9.11 9.24
N TYR A 44 15.32 -9.92 8.63
CA TYR A 44 16.29 -10.76 9.33
C TYR A 44 17.15 -9.95 10.31
N LEU A 45 17.77 -8.86 9.85
CA LEU A 45 18.63 -8.02 10.70
C LEU A 45 17.85 -7.42 11.88
N SER A 46 16.59 -7.03 11.67
CA SER A 46 15.73 -6.52 12.74
C SER A 46 15.40 -7.59 13.79
N GLU A 47 15.12 -8.81 13.33
CA GLU A 47 14.78 -9.97 14.19
C GLU A 47 15.99 -10.49 14.97
N THR A 48 17.21 -10.36 14.42
CA THR A 48 18.46 -10.75 15.09
C THR A 48 19.05 -9.64 15.96
N GLY A 49 18.29 -8.57 16.23
CA GLY A 49 18.68 -7.51 17.17
C GLY A 49 19.77 -6.56 16.67
N ILE A 50 19.98 -6.46 15.35
CA ILE A 50 20.90 -5.47 14.78
C ILE A 50 20.32 -4.07 14.97
N GLU A 51 21.19 -3.13 15.32
CA GLU A 51 20.80 -1.75 15.57
C GLU A 51 20.11 -1.12 14.34
N PRO A 52 18.96 -0.44 14.51
CA PRO A 52 18.22 0.16 13.40
C PRO A 52 19.04 1.12 12.54
N SER A 53 20.04 1.82 13.11
CA SER A 53 20.92 2.73 12.37
C SER A 53 21.72 2.02 11.27
N LEU A 54 22.10 0.76 11.48
CA LEU A 54 22.80 -0.08 10.52
C LEU A 54 21.86 -0.66 9.44
N ILE A 55 20.56 -0.72 9.73
CA ILE A 55 19.52 -1.18 8.80
C ILE A 55 19.05 -0.04 7.88
N PHE A 56 19.22 1.22 8.30
CA PHE A 56 18.72 2.40 7.61
C PHE A 56 19.13 2.50 6.11
N PRO A 57 20.37 2.20 5.71
CA PRO A 57 20.76 2.23 4.29
C PRO A 57 19.94 1.27 3.42
N ILE A 58 19.56 0.10 3.96
CA ILE A 58 18.69 -0.87 3.28
C ILE A 58 17.30 -0.27 3.08
N MET A 59 16.75 0.36 4.12
CA MET A 59 15.45 1.02 4.04
C MET A 59 15.45 2.17 3.02
N GLN A 60 16.53 2.94 2.94
CA GLN A 60 16.68 4.00 1.97
C GLN A 60 16.73 3.45 0.54
N ARG A 61 17.51 2.39 0.28
CA ARG A 61 17.57 1.74 -1.04
C ARG A 61 16.23 1.14 -1.44
N MET A 62 15.52 0.49 -0.53
CA MET A 62 14.16 0.01 -0.77
C MET A 62 13.20 1.17 -1.14
N GLY A 63 13.33 2.32 -0.47
CA GLY A 63 12.58 3.53 -0.82
C GLY A 63 12.85 4.00 -2.26
N GLN A 64 14.13 4.05 -2.65
CA GLN A 64 14.53 4.40 -4.02
C GLN A 64 14.01 3.40 -5.05
N LEU A 65 14.13 2.10 -4.80
CA LEU A 65 13.63 1.05 -5.70
C LEU A 65 12.13 1.15 -5.89
N ARG A 66 11.37 1.39 -4.80
CA ARG A 66 9.93 1.65 -4.89
C ARG A 66 9.65 2.87 -5.76
N ASP A 67 10.39 3.95 -5.55
CA ASP A 67 10.20 5.19 -6.33
C ASP A 67 10.60 4.99 -7.80
N GLU A 68 11.58 4.12 -8.11
CA GLU A 68 11.97 3.74 -9.48
C GLU A 68 10.94 2.83 -10.15
N MET A 69 10.41 1.83 -9.45
CA MET A 69 9.31 0.98 -9.94
C MET A 69 8.11 1.84 -10.29
N VAL A 70 7.79 2.79 -9.40
CA VAL A 70 6.77 3.81 -9.62
C VAL A 70 7.08 4.64 -10.87
N LYS A 71 8.28 5.22 -10.99
CA LYS A 71 8.68 6.00 -12.17
C LYS A 71 8.67 5.20 -13.48
N ARG A 72 9.01 3.90 -13.44
CA ARG A 72 8.98 3.02 -14.62
C ARG A 72 7.55 2.71 -15.06
N SER A 73 6.65 2.43 -14.09
CA SER A 73 5.22 2.33 -14.35
C SER A 73 4.66 3.64 -14.91
N GLU A 74 5.07 4.78 -14.35
CA GLU A 74 4.69 6.14 -14.79
C GLU A 74 5.17 6.47 -16.22
N ARG A 75 6.34 5.96 -16.66
CA ARG A 75 6.85 6.17 -18.03
C ARG A 75 6.18 5.29 -19.10
N GLN A 76 5.66 4.13 -18.73
CA GLN A 76 4.91 3.29 -19.69
C GLN A 76 3.48 3.81 -19.96
N ASP A 77 2.93 4.62 -19.04
CA ASP A 77 1.52 5.02 -19.06
C ASP A 77 1.24 6.39 -19.71
N SER A 78 2.25 7.09 -20.24
CA SER A 78 2.10 8.46 -20.75
C SER A 78 1.63 8.53 -22.21
N LYS A 79 0.33 8.28 -22.43
CA LYS A 79 -0.42 8.99 -23.48
C LYS A 79 -0.87 10.36 -22.95
N GLY A 80 0.04 11.33 -22.98
CA GLY A 80 -0.26 12.77 -22.96
C GLY A 80 -0.95 13.34 -21.71
N GLY A 81 -0.18 13.59 -20.65
CA GLY A 81 -0.61 14.43 -19.53
C GLY A 81 0.38 14.39 -18.37
N ALA A 82 0.55 15.50 -17.65
CA ALA A 82 1.34 15.52 -16.41
C ALA A 82 0.74 14.55 -15.39
N LEU A 83 1.52 13.54 -15.00
CA LEU A 83 1.08 12.44 -14.16
C LEU A 83 0.87 12.91 -12.72
N LYS A 84 -0.25 12.46 -12.12
CA LYS A 84 -0.52 12.72 -10.71
C LYS A 84 0.36 11.81 -9.84
N PRO A 85 0.84 12.28 -8.67
CA PRO A 85 1.63 11.45 -7.77
C PRO A 85 0.96 10.11 -7.46
N THR A 86 1.73 9.03 -7.39
CA THR A 86 1.28 7.66 -7.07
C THR A 86 0.35 7.58 -5.85
N ASN A 87 0.62 8.38 -4.81
CA ASN A 87 -0.22 8.45 -3.62
C ASN A 87 -1.59 9.11 -3.89
N HIS A 88 -1.68 10.03 -4.85
CA HIS A 88 -2.95 10.61 -5.29
C HIS A 88 -3.79 9.55 -6.02
N VAL A 89 -3.16 8.70 -6.84
CA VAL A 89 -3.85 7.59 -7.52
C VAL A 89 -4.43 6.62 -6.51
N HIS A 90 -3.62 6.16 -5.54
CA HIS A 90 -4.09 5.25 -4.48
C HIS A 90 -5.25 5.85 -3.68
N ALA A 91 -5.13 7.12 -3.27
CA ALA A 91 -6.19 7.79 -2.52
C ALA A 91 -7.50 7.88 -3.32
N MET A 92 -7.45 8.25 -4.60
CA MET A 92 -8.64 8.31 -5.45
C MET A 92 -9.22 6.91 -5.76
N ALA A 93 -8.36 5.93 -6.01
CA ALA A 93 -8.74 4.55 -6.28
C ALA A 93 -9.45 3.92 -5.08
N PHE A 94 -8.93 4.11 -3.86
CA PHE A 94 -9.58 3.65 -2.63
C PHE A 94 -10.97 4.26 -2.45
N LEU A 95 -11.12 5.57 -2.68
CA LEU A 95 -12.41 6.26 -2.57
C LEU A 95 -13.42 5.75 -3.61
N ALA A 96 -12.98 5.54 -4.85
CA ALA A 96 -13.85 5.04 -5.92
C ALA A 96 -14.26 3.58 -5.68
N ALA A 97 -13.33 2.75 -5.22
CA ALA A 97 -13.59 1.37 -4.83
C ALA A 97 -14.58 1.31 -3.66
N SER A 98 -14.40 2.16 -2.64
CA SER A 98 -15.34 2.29 -1.51
C SER A 98 -16.76 2.59 -1.98
N ALA A 99 -16.95 3.53 -2.91
CA ALA A 99 -18.27 3.85 -3.45
C ALA A 99 -18.89 2.66 -4.20
N THR A 100 -18.08 1.90 -4.93
CA THR A 100 -18.51 0.71 -5.66
C THR A 100 -18.95 -0.40 -4.72
N VAL A 101 -18.16 -0.69 -3.68
CA VAL A 101 -18.50 -1.75 -2.72
C VAL A 101 -19.70 -1.35 -1.84
N ILE A 102 -19.82 -0.07 -1.46
CA ILE A 102 -21.01 0.44 -0.75
C ILE A 102 -22.26 0.30 -1.60
N HIS A 103 -22.20 0.64 -2.89
CA HIS A 103 -23.30 0.46 -3.82
C HIS A 103 -23.79 -1.00 -3.80
N GLY A 104 -22.88 -1.96 -3.96
CA GLY A 104 -23.22 -3.39 -3.93
C GLY A 104 -23.73 -3.87 -2.58
N ARG A 105 -22.98 -3.63 -1.49
CA ARG A 105 -23.29 -4.19 -0.17
C ARG A 105 -24.49 -3.55 0.53
N LYS A 106 -24.71 -2.25 0.32
CA LYS A 106 -25.84 -1.51 0.93
C LYS A 106 -27.02 -1.32 -0.01
N ASN A 107 -26.93 -1.84 -1.24
CA ASN A 107 -27.91 -1.64 -2.31
C ASN A 107 -28.29 -0.16 -2.52
N LEU A 108 -27.33 0.75 -2.30
CA LEU A 108 -27.50 2.20 -2.48
C LEU A 108 -27.30 2.55 -3.95
N ALA A 109 -28.03 3.52 -4.51
CA ALA A 109 -27.74 3.97 -5.86
C ALA A 109 -26.28 4.48 -5.94
N ILE A 110 -25.55 4.16 -7.01
CA ILE A 110 -24.12 4.49 -7.13
C ILE A 110 -23.82 5.98 -6.92
N ARG A 111 -24.74 6.87 -7.34
CA ARG A 111 -24.65 8.33 -7.09
C ARG A 111 -24.73 8.68 -5.60
N GLN A 112 -25.53 7.96 -4.83
CA GLN A 112 -25.62 8.12 -3.38
C GLN A 112 -24.36 7.59 -2.70
N ALA A 113 -23.79 6.47 -3.16
CA ALA A 113 -22.52 5.95 -2.66
C ALA A 113 -21.35 6.91 -2.95
N ASP A 114 -21.27 7.47 -4.17
CA ASP A 114 -20.31 8.52 -4.53
C ASP A 114 -20.45 9.73 -3.58
N SER A 115 -21.69 10.14 -3.26
CA SER A 115 -21.97 11.26 -2.36
C SER A 115 -21.56 10.98 -0.92
N TYR A 116 -21.83 9.76 -0.45
CA TYR A 116 -21.47 9.28 0.88
C TYR A 116 -19.96 9.32 1.09
N VAL A 117 -19.19 8.72 0.18
CA VAL A 117 -17.73 8.66 0.30
C VAL A 117 -17.11 10.04 0.15
N ALA A 118 -17.56 10.84 -0.83
CA ALA A 118 -17.06 12.20 -1.02
C ALA A 118 -17.28 13.10 0.20
N LYS A 119 -18.40 12.92 0.92
CA LYS A 119 -18.70 13.65 2.17
C LYS A 119 -17.65 13.39 3.24
N PHE A 120 -17.31 12.13 3.52
CA PHE A 120 -16.30 11.78 4.54
C PHE A 120 -14.90 12.19 4.10
N ALA A 121 -14.59 12.00 2.83
CA ALA A 121 -13.34 12.45 2.25
C ALA A 121 -13.24 13.98 2.13
N LYS A 122 -14.33 14.74 2.29
CA LYS A 122 -14.39 16.20 2.06
C LYS A 122 -13.70 16.60 0.74
N ILE A 123 -14.10 15.93 -0.35
CA ILE A 123 -13.68 16.23 -1.73
C ILE A 123 -14.91 16.51 -2.61
N GLU A 124 -14.70 17.11 -3.78
CA GLU A 124 -15.78 17.29 -4.75
C GLU A 124 -16.26 15.93 -5.29
N ARG A 125 -17.56 15.66 -5.12
CA ARG A 125 -18.22 14.45 -5.64
C ARG A 125 -17.99 14.23 -7.14
N VAL A 126 -17.95 15.31 -7.93
CA VAL A 126 -17.75 15.25 -9.38
C VAL A 126 -16.38 14.65 -9.73
N LYS A 127 -15.33 14.98 -8.97
CA LYS A 127 -13.98 14.43 -9.16
C LYS A 127 -13.96 12.91 -8.91
N LEU A 128 -14.62 12.45 -7.84
CA LEU A 128 -14.76 11.03 -7.52
C LEU A 128 -15.57 10.29 -8.61
N THR A 129 -16.70 10.85 -8.99
CA THR A 129 -17.59 10.27 -10.02
C THR A 129 -16.86 10.13 -11.36
N SER A 130 -16.12 11.17 -11.76
CA SER A 130 -15.34 11.18 -13.00
C SER A 130 -14.25 10.11 -12.98
N PHE A 131 -13.48 10.03 -11.89
CA PHE A 131 -12.45 9.00 -11.75
C PHE A 131 -13.02 7.59 -11.87
N ARG A 132 -14.09 7.27 -11.10
CA ARG A 132 -14.72 5.95 -11.12
C ARG A 132 -15.22 5.58 -12.52
N LYS A 133 -15.92 6.48 -13.20
CA LYS A 133 -16.40 6.25 -14.57
C LYS A 133 -15.26 6.01 -15.57
N ASN A 134 -14.15 6.73 -15.43
CA ASN A 134 -13.01 6.55 -16.31
C ASN A 134 -12.28 5.21 -16.04
N VAL A 135 -12.25 4.73 -14.79
CA VAL A 135 -11.78 3.38 -14.47
C VAL A 135 -12.70 2.33 -15.12
N GLU A 136 -14.01 2.42 -14.90
CA GLU A 136 -15.00 1.47 -15.44
C GLU A 136 -15.00 1.42 -16.97
N ALA A 137 -14.74 2.55 -17.62
CA ALA A 137 -14.63 2.66 -19.07
C ALA A 137 -13.26 2.22 -19.63
N GLY A 138 -12.30 1.85 -18.78
CA GLY A 138 -10.94 1.50 -19.21
C GLY A 138 -10.14 2.68 -19.79
N ASN A 139 -10.55 3.91 -19.47
CA ASN A 139 -9.96 5.15 -19.99
C ASN A 139 -8.80 5.69 -19.14
N LEU A 140 -8.50 5.03 -18.02
CA LEU A 140 -7.35 5.34 -17.17
C LEU A 140 -6.17 4.43 -17.51
N SER A 141 -5.00 4.75 -16.96
CA SER A 141 -3.83 3.90 -17.18
C SER A 141 -4.03 2.52 -16.53
N PRO A 142 -3.41 1.44 -17.08
CA PRO A 142 -3.51 0.10 -16.52
C PRO A 142 -3.24 0.04 -15.02
N TYR A 143 -2.22 0.78 -14.56
CA TYR A 143 -1.87 0.88 -13.15
C TYR A 143 -3.01 1.47 -12.29
N GLN A 144 -3.73 2.48 -12.77
CA GLN A 144 -4.84 3.09 -12.04
C GLN A 144 -6.04 2.14 -11.93
N ILE A 145 -6.30 1.37 -13.00
CA ILE A 145 -7.35 0.35 -13.05
C ILE A 145 -7.00 -0.79 -12.09
N GLU A 146 -5.78 -1.33 -12.18
CA GLU A 146 -5.32 -2.41 -11.31
C GLU A 146 -5.32 -2.00 -9.83
N THR A 147 -4.91 -0.77 -9.52
CA THR A 147 -4.96 -0.23 -8.15
C THR A 147 -6.39 -0.14 -7.63
N TYR A 148 -7.34 0.29 -8.47
CA TYR A 148 -8.76 0.29 -8.11
C TYR A 148 -9.28 -1.12 -7.85
N ASP A 149 -8.99 -2.08 -8.73
CA ASP A 149 -9.45 -3.47 -8.59
C ASP A 149 -8.92 -4.13 -7.32
N LYS A 150 -7.65 -3.87 -6.97
CA LYS A 150 -7.05 -4.30 -5.70
C LYS A 150 -7.84 -3.77 -4.49
N PHE A 151 -8.24 -2.50 -4.51
CA PHE A 151 -9.03 -1.92 -3.44
C PHE A 151 -10.48 -2.43 -3.43
N VAL A 152 -11.10 -2.68 -4.58
CA VAL A 152 -12.44 -3.29 -4.63
C VAL A 152 -12.42 -4.64 -3.94
N LYS A 153 -11.40 -5.48 -4.23
CA LYS A 153 -11.22 -6.77 -3.55
C LYS A 153 -10.98 -6.59 -2.06
N ALA A 154 -9.98 -5.78 -1.67
CA ALA A 154 -9.62 -5.60 -0.26
C ALA A 154 -10.78 -5.06 0.61
N ILE A 155 -11.53 -4.09 0.10
CA ILE A 155 -12.71 -3.54 0.79
C ILE A 155 -13.87 -4.56 0.78
N GLY A 156 -13.97 -5.35 -0.30
CA GLY A 156 -14.90 -6.47 -0.43
C GLY A 156 -14.65 -7.60 0.56
N ASP A 157 -13.47 -7.67 1.17
CA ASP A 157 -13.11 -8.67 2.19
C ASP A 157 -13.39 -8.18 3.63
N PHE A 158 -13.76 -6.91 3.83
CA PHE A 158 -14.11 -6.40 5.17
C PHE A 158 -15.33 -7.14 5.74
N THR A 159 -15.31 -7.43 7.05
CA THR A 159 -16.48 -7.96 7.75
C THR A 159 -17.58 -6.90 7.84
N ALA A 160 -18.81 -7.31 8.18
CA ALA A 160 -19.94 -6.37 8.32
C ALA A 160 -19.68 -5.30 9.41
N GLU A 161 -18.96 -5.67 10.47
CA GLU A 161 -18.62 -4.79 11.60
C GLU A 161 -17.55 -3.76 11.23
N GLU A 162 -16.57 -4.14 10.42
CA GLU A 162 -15.46 -3.28 10.00
C GLU A 162 -15.83 -2.38 8.82
N PHE A 163 -16.77 -2.83 7.98
CA PHE A 163 -17.02 -2.26 6.66
C PHE A 163 -17.24 -0.75 6.67
N GLU A 164 -18.20 -0.28 7.46
CA GLU A 164 -18.55 1.14 7.47
C GLU A 164 -17.58 2.00 8.31
N PRO A 165 -17.14 1.59 9.51
CA PRO A 165 -16.13 2.34 10.27
C PRO A 165 -14.82 2.54 9.49
N GLU A 166 -14.31 1.48 8.85
CA GLU A 166 -13.00 1.55 8.19
C GLU A 166 -13.06 2.36 6.89
N ILE A 167 -14.13 2.21 6.10
CA ILE A 167 -14.37 3.10 4.94
C ILE A 167 -14.40 4.57 5.37
N ARG A 168 -15.11 4.92 6.46
CA ARG A 168 -15.17 6.31 6.93
C ARG A 168 -13.80 6.83 7.34
N ARG A 169 -13.06 6.04 8.11
CA ARG A 169 -11.71 6.38 8.58
C ARG A 169 -10.75 6.59 7.41
N CYS A 170 -10.66 5.61 6.51
CA CYS A 170 -9.78 5.68 5.35
C CYS A 170 -10.18 6.79 4.39
N ALA A 171 -11.49 7.04 4.21
CA ALA A 171 -11.96 8.15 3.37
C ALA A 171 -11.50 9.51 3.92
N GLN A 172 -11.56 9.73 5.23
CA GLN A 172 -11.04 10.94 5.87
C GLN A 172 -9.53 11.12 5.66
N LEU A 173 -8.75 10.04 5.80
CA LEU A 173 -7.30 10.06 5.59
C LEU A 173 -6.95 10.36 4.13
N CYS A 174 -7.56 9.66 3.18
CA CYS A 174 -7.39 9.90 1.74
C CYS A 174 -7.76 11.32 1.37
N GLY A 175 -8.89 11.82 1.90
CA GLY A 175 -9.33 13.19 1.73
C GLY A 175 -8.32 14.22 2.23
N LYS A 176 -7.79 14.03 3.45
CA LYS A 176 -6.77 14.91 4.03
C LYS A 176 -5.52 14.94 3.16
N PHE A 177 -5.07 13.78 2.70
CA PHE A 177 -3.92 13.66 1.80
C PHE A 177 -4.14 14.42 0.48
N LEU A 178 -5.27 14.18 -0.19
CA LEU A 178 -5.61 14.81 -1.47
C LEU A 178 -5.73 16.34 -1.37
N ARG A 179 -6.22 16.88 -0.26
CA ARG A 179 -6.26 18.32 -0.03
C ARG A 179 -4.88 18.91 0.23
N ASN A 180 -4.05 18.23 1.01
CA ASN A 180 -2.71 18.74 1.36
C ASN A 180 -1.78 18.80 0.13
N LEU A 181 -1.91 17.88 -0.83
CA LEU A 181 -1.19 17.95 -2.10
C LEU A 181 -1.50 19.22 -2.91
N ASN A 182 -2.74 19.72 -2.84
CA ASN A 182 -3.12 20.95 -3.54
C ASN A 182 -2.58 22.22 -2.89
N VAL A 183 -2.18 22.17 -1.61
CA VAL A 183 -1.63 23.33 -0.89
C VAL A 183 -0.12 23.48 -1.11
N SER A 184 0.60 22.37 -1.30
CA SER A 184 2.06 22.38 -1.54
C SER A 184 2.47 22.72 -2.98
N SER A 185 1.53 23.16 -3.82
CA SER A 185 1.76 23.52 -5.24
C SER A 185 1.76 25.04 -5.48
N HIS A 186 1.86 25.84 -4.41
CA HIS A 186 1.95 27.30 -4.45
C HIS A 186 3.19 27.80 -3.72
#